data_AF-A0A923FW98-F1
#
_entry.id   AF-A0A923FW98-F1
#
_cell.length_a   1.000
_cell.length_b   1.000
_cell.length_c   1.000
_cell.angle_alpha   90.00
_cell.angle_beta   90.00
_cell.angle_gamma   90.00
#
_symmetry.space_group_name_H-M   'P 1'
#
loop_
_entity.id
_entity.type
_entity.pdbx_description
1 polymer ?
#
loop_
_entity_poly.entity_id
_entity_poly.type
_entity_poly.pdbx_seq_one_letter_code
_entity_poly.pdbx_strand_id
1 'polypeptide(L)'
;MRMRQRGMTLLEVMIAVVVLALGLIASAGLQLRALQATDSARRDTQAVYLAQGMLENARAAGRLEASALSQWQAQVKASLGAQAQGRVVHTGDMLVVDIHWPGAGTAERQGINLQGQL
;
A
#
# COMPACT_ATOMS: atom_id res chain seq x y z
N MET A 1 -60.88 -4.28 4.21
CA MET A 1 -60.36 -3.38 3.15
C MET A 1 -59.44 -4.20 2.25
N ARG A 2 -59.78 -4.42 0.96
CA ARG A 2 -58.90 -5.12 0.02
C ARG A 2 -57.95 -4.10 -0.62
N MET A 3 -56.64 -4.25 -0.42
CA MET A 3 -55.65 -3.45 -1.16
C MET A 3 -55.69 -3.88 -2.63
N ARG A 4 -55.89 -2.94 -3.55
CA ARG A 4 -55.81 -3.19 -5.00
C ARG A 4 -54.34 -3.42 -5.37
N GLN A 5 -54.00 -4.62 -5.84
CA GLN A 5 -52.72 -4.87 -6.49
C GLN A 5 -52.66 -4.00 -7.76
N ARG A 6 -51.70 -3.08 -7.80
CA ARG A 6 -51.31 -2.37 -9.03
C ARG A 6 -50.26 -3.24 -9.73
N GLY A 7 -50.52 -3.63 -10.98
CA GLY A 7 -49.52 -4.30 -11.81
C GLY A 7 -48.38 -3.34 -12.15
N MET A 8 -47.15 -3.87 -12.23
CA MET A 8 -45.98 -3.11 -12.70
C MET A 8 -46.05 -2.90 -14.22
N THR A 9 -45.64 -1.73 -14.68
CA THR A 9 -45.56 -1.44 -16.12
C THR A 9 -44.23 -1.91 -16.71
N LEU A 10 -44.17 -2.21 -18.02
CA LEU A 10 -42.92 -2.59 -18.70
C LEU A 10 -41.85 -1.48 -18.58
N LEU A 11 -42.28 -0.22 -18.67
CA LEU A 11 -41.41 0.95 -18.54
C LEU A 11 -40.76 1.01 -17.15
N GLU A 12 -41.49 0.68 -16.09
CA GLU A 12 -40.99 0.67 -14.72
C GLU A 12 -39.88 -0.36 -14.53
N VAL A 13 -40.04 -1.56 -15.09
CA VAL A 13 -38.99 -2.58 -15.07
C VAL A 13 -37.76 -2.15 -15.88
N MET A 14 -37.97 -1.52 -17.04
CA MET A 14 -36.85 -1.02 -17.86
C MET A 14 -36.05 0.06 -17.12
N ILE A 15 -36.72 1.00 -16.47
CA ILE A 15 -36.08 2.02 -15.65
C ILE A 15 -35.35 1.38 -14.46
N ALA A 16 -35.97 0.40 -13.78
CA ALA A 16 -35.36 -0.30 -12.66
C ALA A 16 -34.05 -1.02 -13.06
N VAL A 17 -34.03 -1.69 -14.22
CA VAL A 17 -32.83 -2.35 -14.74
C VAL A 17 -31.74 -1.33 -15.10
N VAL A 18 -32.08 -0.19 -15.69
CA VAL A 18 -31.12 0.88 -15.98
C VAL A 18 -30.50 1.43 -14.69
N VAL A 19 -31.32 1.76 -13.70
CA VAL A 19 -30.84 2.26 -12.40
C VAL A 19 -29.96 1.22 -11.70
N LEU A 20 -30.36 -0.06 -11.73
CA LEU A 20 -29.56 -1.15 -11.19
C LEU A 20 -28.20 -1.28 -11.88
N ALA A 21 -28.19 -1.26 -13.22
CA ALA A 21 -26.95 -1.36 -14.00
C ALA A 21 -25.98 -0.21 -13.66
N LEU A 22 -26.48 1.03 -13.54
CA LEU A 22 -25.68 2.19 -13.13
C LEU A 22 -25.12 2.00 -11.71
N GLY A 23 -25.93 1.50 -10.78
CA GLY A 23 -25.49 1.19 -9.42
C GLY A 23 -24.37 0.15 -9.38
N LEU A 24 -24.48 -0.91 -10.19
CA LEU A 24 -23.45 -1.95 -10.28
C LEU A 24 -22.14 -1.39 -10.86
N ILE A 25 -22.18 -0.60 -11.93
CA ILE A 25 -20.98 0.04 -12.50
C ILE A 25 -20.31 0.97 -11.48
N ALA A 26 -21.09 1.79 -10.78
CA ALA A 26 -20.58 2.67 -9.73
C ALA A 26 -19.90 1.88 -8.60
N SER A 27 -20.56 0.82 -8.10
CA SER A 27 -20.00 -0.04 -7.05
C SER A 27 -18.75 -0.79 -7.49
N ALA A 28 -18.69 -1.28 -8.74
CA ALA A 28 -17.50 -1.93 -9.29
C ALA A 28 -16.31 -0.96 -9.35
N GLY A 29 -16.56 0.30 -9.72
CA GLY A 29 -15.55 1.36 -9.67
C GLY A 29 -15.02 1.59 -8.24
N LEU A 30 -15.90 1.59 -7.24
CA LEU A 30 -15.49 1.70 -5.83
C LEU A 30 -14.69 0.47 -5.37
N GLN A 31 -15.12 -0.73 -5.76
CA GLN A 31 -14.42 -1.99 -5.45
C GLN A 31 -12.99 -1.99 -6.01
N LEU A 32 -12.80 -1.55 -7.26
CA LEU A 32 -11.46 -1.43 -7.86
C LEU A 32 -10.57 -0.46 -7.09
N ARG A 33 -11.11 0.70 -6.67
CA ARG A 33 -10.37 1.67 -5.85
C ARG A 33 -10.01 1.10 -4.48
N ALA A 34 -10.93 0.37 -3.85
CA ALA A 34 -10.67 -0.29 -2.57
C ALA A 34 -9.58 -1.37 -2.69
N LEU A 35 -9.56 -2.13 -3.78
CA LEU A 35 -8.49 -3.11 -4.06
C LEU A 35 -7.13 -2.41 -4.23
N GLN A 36 -7.07 -1.33 -5.00
CA GLN A 36 -5.83 -0.55 -5.19
C GLN A 36 -5.32 0.05 -3.86
N ALA A 37 -6.23 0.58 -3.04
CA ALA A 37 -5.89 1.12 -1.73
C ALA A 37 -5.36 0.02 -0.78
N THR A 38 -5.99 -1.15 -0.80
CA THR A 38 -5.57 -2.31 0.02
C THR A 38 -4.20 -2.83 -0.42
N ASP A 39 -3.95 -2.94 -1.73
CA ASP A 39 -2.64 -3.35 -2.25
C ASP A 39 -1.54 -2.36 -1.88
N SER A 40 -1.83 -1.05 -1.99
CA SER A 40 -0.91 0.01 -1.58
C SER A 40 -0.59 -0.07 -0.09
N ALA A 41 -1.60 -0.13 0.77
CA ALA A 41 -1.41 -0.23 2.23
C ALA A 41 -0.62 -1.49 2.63
N ARG A 42 -0.82 -2.61 1.92
CA ARG A 42 -0.05 -3.84 2.14
C ARG A 42 1.42 -3.67 1.79
N ARG A 43 1.75 -2.96 0.69
CA ARG A 43 3.14 -2.66 0.31
C ARG A 43 3.79 -1.71 1.31
N ASP A 44 3.08 -0.68 1.74
CA ASP A 44 3.56 0.27 2.74
C ASP A 44 3.89 -0.44 4.06
N THR A 45 3.00 -1.34 4.50
CA THR A 45 3.23 -2.16 5.71
C THR A 45 4.49 -3.03 5.58
N GLN A 46 4.72 -3.64 4.41
CA GLN A 46 5.94 -4.42 4.15
C GLN A 46 7.20 -3.55 4.20
N ALA A 47 7.15 -2.35 3.64
CA ALA A 47 8.28 -1.43 3.68
C ALA A 47 8.61 -0.98 5.11
N VAL A 48 7.59 -0.63 5.90
CA VAL A 48 7.76 -0.30 7.33
C VAL A 48 8.38 -1.48 8.06
N TYR A 49 7.88 -2.70 7.84
CA TYR A 49 8.42 -3.89 8.49
C TYR A 49 9.90 -4.12 8.17
N LEU A 50 10.30 -3.96 6.91
CA LEU A 50 11.71 -4.07 6.50
C LEU A 50 12.58 -2.95 7.09
N ALA A 51 12.05 -1.73 7.20
CA ALA A 51 12.77 -0.60 7.75
C ALA A 51 12.99 -0.76 9.27
N GLN A 52 11.95 -1.15 9.99
CA GLN A 52 12.00 -1.43 11.43
C GLN A 52 12.95 -2.59 11.72
N GLY A 53 12.87 -3.68 10.97
CA GLY A 53 13.77 -4.82 11.11
C GLY A 53 15.26 -4.45 10.93
N MET A 54 15.58 -3.51 10.03
CA MET A 54 16.95 -3.00 9.88
C MET A 54 17.40 -2.18 11.09
N LEU A 55 16.53 -1.32 11.60
CA LEU A 55 16.82 -0.51 12.78
C LEU A 55 17.02 -1.38 14.03
N GLU A 56 16.16 -2.37 14.22
CA GLU A 56 16.26 -3.35 15.31
C GLU A 56 17.53 -4.19 15.20
N ASN A 57 17.89 -4.64 13.99
CA ASN A 57 19.14 -5.35 13.75
C ASN A 57 20.36 -4.49 14.09
N ALA A 58 20.38 -3.23 13.65
CA ALA A 58 21.49 -2.31 13.92
C ALA A 58 21.62 -1.99 15.41
N ARG A 59 20.52 -1.78 16.14
CA ARG A 59 20.52 -1.60 17.60
C ARG A 59 21.01 -2.85 18.32
N ALA A 60 20.50 -4.03 17.96
CA ALA A 60 20.90 -5.29 18.60
C ALA A 60 22.38 -5.62 18.37
N ALA A 61 22.90 -5.32 17.17
CA ALA A 61 24.31 -5.52 16.84
C ALA A 61 25.23 -4.41 17.40
N GLY A 62 24.67 -3.26 17.80
CA GLY A 62 25.41 -2.06 18.22
C GLY A 62 26.28 -1.44 17.11
N ARG A 63 26.17 -1.93 15.87
CA ARG A 63 26.91 -1.46 14.70
C ARG A 63 26.18 -1.85 13.42
N LEU A 64 26.37 -1.05 12.37
CA LEU A 64 25.95 -1.38 11.02
C LEU A 64 27.03 -2.22 10.34
N GLU A 65 26.72 -3.49 10.05
CA GLU A 65 27.60 -4.33 9.23
C GLU A 65 27.31 -4.13 7.73
N ALA A 66 28.36 -3.98 6.92
CA ALA A 66 28.21 -3.78 5.48
C ALA A 66 27.53 -4.97 4.78
N SER A 67 27.77 -6.19 5.27
CA SER A 67 27.13 -7.43 4.81
C SER A 67 25.62 -7.39 5.05
N ALA A 68 25.19 -7.04 6.27
CA ALA A 68 23.79 -6.91 6.67
C ALA A 68 23.06 -5.85 5.83
N LEU A 69 23.71 -4.70 5.60
CA LEU A 69 23.16 -3.65 4.73
C LEU A 69 22.92 -4.15 3.31
N SER A 70 23.88 -4.87 2.71
CA SER A 70 23.74 -5.39 1.35
C SER A 70 22.62 -6.44 1.23
N GLN A 71 22.47 -7.31 2.24
CA GLN A 71 21.42 -8.31 2.30
C GLN A 71 20.04 -7.67 2.45
N TRP A 72 19.92 -6.67 3.33
CA TRP A 72 18.70 -5.90 3.51
C TRP A 72 18.31 -5.15 2.23
N GLN A 73 19.26 -4.53 1.53
CA GLN A 73 19.01 -3.88 0.24
C GLN A 73 18.51 -4.88 -0.83
N ALA A 74 19.06 -6.09 -0.85
CA ALA A 74 18.57 -7.15 -1.72
C ALA A 74 17.14 -7.58 -1.35
N GLN A 75 16.84 -7.67 -0.04
CA GLN A 75 15.51 -8.02 0.45
C GLN A 75 14.47 -6.93 0.17
N VAL A 76 14.84 -5.65 0.27
CA VAL A 76 14.03 -4.49 -0.14
C VAL A 76 13.67 -4.59 -1.63
N LYS A 77 14.65 -4.85 -2.50
CA LYS A 77 14.39 -5.05 -3.94
C LYS A 77 13.51 -6.26 -4.23
N ALA A 78 13.71 -7.35 -3.51
CA ALA A 78 12.92 -8.57 -3.68
C ALA A 78 11.46 -8.39 -3.26
N SER A 79 11.20 -7.58 -2.21
CA SER A 79 9.87 -7.45 -1.60
C SER A 79 9.08 -6.27 -2.16
N LEU A 80 9.74 -5.15 -2.46
CA LEU A 80 9.11 -3.89 -2.90
C LEU A 80 9.29 -3.63 -4.41
N GLY A 81 10.02 -4.49 -5.11
CA GLY A 81 10.24 -4.44 -6.55
C GLY A 81 11.64 -3.96 -6.94
N ALA A 82 12.04 -4.26 -8.18
CA ALA A 82 13.40 -4.02 -8.68
C ALA A 82 13.84 -2.54 -8.66
N GLN A 83 12.88 -1.61 -8.63
CA GLN A 83 13.15 -0.17 -8.53
C GLN A 83 13.20 0.36 -7.10
N ALA A 84 12.94 -0.47 -6.09
CA ALA A 84 13.03 -0.07 -4.70
C ALA A 84 14.50 0.18 -4.29
N GLN A 85 14.72 1.25 -3.54
CA GLN A 85 16.03 1.67 -3.06
C GLN A 85 15.96 1.89 -1.55
N GLY A 86 16.66 1.05 -0.80
CA GLY A 86 16.91 1.26 0.63
C GLY A 86 18.28 1.89 0.84
N ARG A 87 18.32 3.05 1.49
CA ARG A 87 19.54 3.73 1.95
C ARG A 87 19.52 3.78 3.47
N VAL A 88 20.66 3.50 4.07
CA VAL A 88 20.87 3.71 5.51
C VAL A 88 22.02 4.70 5.66
N VAL A 89 21.80 5.78 6.40
CA VAL A 89 22.81 6.80 6.69
C VAL A 89 23.01 6.87 8.19
N HIS A 90 24.25 6.73 8.62
CA HIS A 90 24.64 6.85 10.03
C HIS A 90 25.20 8.24 10.29
N THR A 91 24.52 9.02 11.12
CA THR A 91 24.92 10.40 11.49
C THR A 91 25.09 10.49 13.01
N GLY A 92 26.33 10.37 13.49
CA GLY A 92 26.61 10.37 14.93
C GLY A 92 26.01 9.14 15.62
N ASP A 93 25.08 9.35 16.55
CA ASP A 93 24.31 8.29 17.24
C ASP A 93 22.97 7.97 16.54
N MET A 94 22.67 8.64 15.43
CA MET A 94 21.38 8.55 14.75
C MET A 94 21.49 7.76 13.45
N LEU A 95 20.67 6.72 13.35
CA LEU A 95 20.54 5.84 12.21
C LEU A 95 19.29 6.22 11.42
N VAL A 96 19.49 6.72 10.20
CA VAL A 96 18.42 7.12 9.28
C VAL A 96 18.25 6.04 8.23
N VAL A 97 17.09 5.41 8.18
CA VAL A 97 16.71 4.43 7.16
C VAL A 97 15.73 5.10 6.20
N ASP A 98 16.17 5.28 4.96
CA ASP A 98 15.40 5.83 3.86
C ASP A 98 15.08 4.73 2.85
N ILE A 99 13.83 4.30 2.78
CA ILE A 99 13.39 3.37 1.74
C ILE A 99 12.52 4.14 0.75
N HIS A 100 12.82 4.03 -0.55
CA HIS A 100 12.03 4.58 -1.65
C HIS A 100 11.56 3.43 -2.54
N TRP A 101 10.29 3.42 -2.95
CA TRP A 101 9.78 2.47 -3.95
C TRP A 101 8.74 3.15 -4.86
N PRO A 102 8.52 2.62 -6.07
CA PRO A 102 7.49 3.16 -6.95
C PRO A 102 6.08 2.94 -6.36
N GLY A 103 5.34 4.04 -6.18
CA GLY A 103 3.94 4.01 -5.74
C GLY A 103 2.99 3.47 -6.83
N ALA A 104 1.79 3.04 -6.42
CA ALA A 104 0.85 2.32 -7.28
C ALA A 104 0.08 3.18 -8.31
N GLY A 105 0.22 4.52 -8.33
CA GLY A 105 -0.68 5.37 -9.14
C GLY A 105 -0.14 6.68 -9.69
N THR A 106 0.98 7.19 -9.20
CA THR A 106 1.58 8.45 -9.67
C THR A 106 3.10 8.32 -9.58
N ALA A 107 3.83 9.02 -10.45
CA ALA A 107 5.29 9.13 -10.41
C ALA A 107 5.83 9.84 -9.15
N GLU A 108 5.05 9.85 -8.07
CA GLU A 108 5.43 10.33 -6.76
C GLU A 108 6.19 9.20 -6.06
N ARG A 109 7.49 9.43 -5.87
CA ARG A 109 8.37 8.50 -5.17
C ARG A 109 7.94 8.43 -3.72
N GLN A 110 7.16 7.41 -3.35
CA GLN A 110 6.83 7.16 -1.96
C GLN A 110 8.09 6.71 -1.23
N GLY A 111 8.42 7.41 -0.15
CA GLY A 111 9.56 7.10 0.68
C GLY A 111 9.20 7.18 2.15
N ILE A 112 9.74 6.26 2.95
CA ILE A 112 9.68 6.31 4.40
C ILE A 112 11.08 6.64 4.92
N ASN A 113 11.15 7.71 5.70
CA ASN A 113 12.32 8.10 6.49
C ASN A 113 12.07 7.69 7.94
N LEU A 114 12.77 6.66 8.43
CA LEU A 114 12.78 6.29 9.84
C LEU A 114 14.08 6.77 10.48
N GLN A 115 13.96 7.44 11.61
CA GLN A 115 15.10 7.89 12.42
C GLN A 115 15.10 7.10 13.73
N GLY A 116 16.24 6.51 14.08
CA GLY A 116 16.42 5.82 15.35
C GLY A 116 17.77 6.10 15.98
N GLN A 117 17.80 6.27 17.30
CA GLN A 117 19.03 6.35 18.07
C GLN A 117 19.57 4.92 18.33
N LEU A 118 20.90 4.79 18.26
CA LEU A 118 21.65 3.58 18.64
C LEU A 118 21.90 3.53 20.14
#